data_AF-A0A9P7E219-F1
#
_entry.id   AF-A0A9P7E219-F1
#
_cell.length_a   1.000
_cell.length_b   1.000
_cell.length_c   1.000
_cell.angle_alpha   90.00
_cell.angle_beta   90.00
_cell.angle_gamma   90.00
#
_symmetry.space_group_name_H-M   'P 1'
#
loop_
_entity.id
_entity.type
_entity.pdbx_description
1 polymer ?
#
loop_
_entity_poly.entity_id
_entity_poly.type
_entity_poly.pdbx_seq_one_letter_code
_entity_poly.pdbx_strand_id
1 'polypeptide(L)'
;MPAQYQALSTNDPAEIEADPQLQSQIKQFHADPRFNRPIPSLWKRITLLLVTAFLFWAAFKLQSHRSQTKIIHAERYSKDFKYRPAASPVITERLKDGVVRLRGAYF
;
A
#
# COMPACT_ATOMS: atom_id res chain seq x y z
N MET A 1 16.42 0.33 40.01
CA MET A 1 17.67 0.78 39.37
C MET A 1 17.33 1.87 38.38
N PRO A 2 17.45 3.17 38.71
CA PRO A 2 17.22 4.24 37.74
C PRO A 2 18.36 4.28 36.72
N ALA A 3 18.04 4.35 35.43
CA ALA A 3 19.03 4.51 34.38
C ALA A 3 19.70 5.88 34.53
N GLN A 4 21.01 5.90 34.80
CA GLN A 4 21.82 7.11 34.73
C GLN A 4 22.12 7.38 33.25
N TYR A 5 21.57 8.46 32.74
CA TYR A 5 21.90 8.94 31.41
C TYR A 5 23.24 9.67 31.47
N GLN A 6 24.22 9.20 30.69
CA GLN A 6 25.48 9.91 30.48
C GLN A 6 25.31 10.83 29.28
N ALA A 7 25.60 12.13 29.47
CA ALA A 7 25.60 13.07 28.37
C ALA A 7 26.72 12.71 27.39
N LEU A 8 26.39 12.61 26.10
CA LEU A 8 27.37 12.45 25.03
C LEU A 8 28.26 13.70 25.00
N SER A 9 29.58 13.52 24.99
CA SER A 9 30.53 14.63 24.81
C SER A 9 30.34 15.19 23.42
N THR A 10 29.74 16.38 23.32
CA THR A 10 29.80 17.20 22.10
C THR A 10 31.20 17.80 22.08
N ASN A 11 32.05 17.29 21.20
CA ASN A 11 33.37 17.88 21.00
C ASN A 11 33.18 19.21 20.26
N ASP A 12 33.77 20.28 20.79
CA ASP A 12 33.76 21.58 20.12
C ASP A 12 34.59 21.52 18.83
N PRO A 13 34.19 22.21 17.76
CA PRO A 13 34.89 22.14 16.46
C PRO A 13 36.37 22.57 16.55
N ALA A 14 36.74 23.38 17.55
CA ALA A 14 38.12 23.77 17.81
C ALA A 14 38.98 22.62 18.38
N GLU A 15 38.40 21.70 19.15
CA GLU A 15 39.10 20.53 19.71
C GLU A 15 39.29 19.44 18.64
N ILE A 16 38.33 19.32 17.73
CA ILE A 16 38.42 18.46 16.53
C ILE A 16 39.62 18.86 15.66
N GLU A 17 39.92 20.16 15.59
CA GLU A 17 41.08 20.67 14.84
C GLU A 17 42.41 20.45 15.57
N ALA A 18 42.41 20.51 16.91
CA ALA A 18 43.60 20.34 17.74
C ALA A 18 44.07 18.88 17.84
N ASP A 19 43.16 17.90 17.79
CA ASP A 19 43.48 16.48 17.93
C ASP A 19 43.62 15.77 16.57
N PRO A 20 44.86 15.49 16.09
CA PRO A 20 45.07 14.87 14.78
C PRO A 20 44.49 13.44 14.69
N GLN A 21 44.37 12.74 15.82
CA GLN A 21 43.79 11.41 15.89
C GLN A 21 42.28 11.44 15.61
N LEU A 22 41.55 12.41 16.17
CA LEU A 22 40.11 12.53 15.99
C LEU A 22 39.78 12.87 14.52
N GLN A 23 40.56 13.76 13.90
CA GLN A 23 40.42 14.06 12.46
C GLN A 23 40.62 12.82 11.59
N SER A 24 41.60 11.98 11.92
CA SER A 24 41.88 10.76 11.17
C SER A 24 40.72 9.77 11.25
N GLN A 25 40.10 9.64 12.43
CA GLN A 25 38.91 8.82 12.62
C GLN A 25 37.72 9.36 11.83
N ILE A 26 37.46 10.67 11.89
CA ILE A 26 36.38 11.33 11.13
C ILE A 26 36.58 11.12 9.62
N LYS A 27 37.81 11.27 9.11
CA LYS A 27 38.14 11.00 7.69
C LYS A 27 37.91 9.54 7.33
N GLN A 28 38.25 8.60 8.21
CA GLN A 28 37.98 7.16 8.01
C GLN A 28 36.47 6.85 8.02
N PHE A 29 35.70 7.49 8.91
CA PHE A 29 34.25 7.36 8.95
C PHE A 29 33.59 7.93 7.68
N HIS A 30 34.04 9.08 7.19
CA HIS A 30 33.55 9.64 5.92
C HIS A 30 34.02 8.85 4.70
N ALA A 31 35.16 8.16 4.78
CA ALA A 31 35.65 7.30 3.70
C ALA A 31 34.94 5.94 3.65
N ASP A 32 34.19 5.54 4.69
CA ASP A 32 33.48 4.27 4.71
C ASP A 32 32.32 4.29 3.67
N PRO A 33 32.40 3.47 2.61
CA PRO A 33 31.38 3.42 1.56
C PRO A 33 30.01 2.94 2.07
N ARG A 34 29.94 2.38 3.28
CA ARG A 34 28.67 1.98 3.92
C ARG A 34 27.82 3.21 4.25
N PHE A 35 28.46 4.26 4.78
CA PHE A 35 27.81 5.47 5.25
C PHE A 35 27.80 6.58 4.21
N ASN A 36 28.78 6.59 3.29
CA ASN A 36 28.93 7.63 2.27
C ASN A 36 28.59 7.09 0.88
N ARG A 37 27.33 6.71 0.67
CA ARG A 37 26.85 6.26 -0.65
C ARG A 37 26.69 7.49 -1.56
N PRO A 38 27.23 7.46 -2.79
CA PRO A 38 27.07 8.58 -3.70
C PRO A 38 25.60 8.81 -4.00
N ILE A 39 25.25 10.08 -4.09
CA ILE A 39 23.88 10.52 -4.37
C ILE A 39 23.43 9.86 -5.69
N PRO A 40 22.28 9.16 -5.72
CA PRO A 40 21.83 8.50 -6.94
C PRO A 40 21.60 9.52 -8.06
N SER A 41 21.98 9.14 -9.28
CA SER A 41 21.90 9.98 -10.47
C SER A 41 20.48 10.54 -10.68
N LEU A 42 20.41 11.76 -11.23
CA LEU A 42 19.14 12.46 -11.50
C LEU A 42 18.17 11.62 -12.32
N TRP A 43 18.68 10.87 -13.31
CA TRP A 43 17.88 9.96 -14.12
C TRP A 43 17.18 8.88 -13.31
N LYS A 44 17.87 8.25 -12.34
CA LYS A 44 17.27 7.23 -11.48
C LYS A 44 16.11 7.81 -10.66
N ARG A 45 16.23 9.07 -10.22
CA ARG A 45 15.16 9.78 -9.51
C ARG A 45 13.96 10.05 -10.43
N ILE A 46 14.20 10.52 -11.65
CA ILE A 46 13.15 10.76 -12.64
C ILE A 46 12.43 9.45 -12.97
N THR A 47 13.17 8.36 -13.22
CA THR A 47 12.59 7.03 -13.47
C THR A 47 11.76 6.54 -12.29
N LEU A 48 12.25 6.71 -11.05
CA LEU A 48 11.49 6.35 -9.85
C LEU A 48 10.16 7.12 -9.78
N LEU A 49 10.18 8.42 -10.02
CA LEU A 49 8.97 9.25 -10.02
C LEU A 49 7.98 8.84 -11.10
N LEU A 50 8.48 8.57 -12.31
CA LEU A 50 7.65 8.10 -13.44
C LEU A 50 6.99 6.76 -13.10
N VAL A 51 7.77 5.79 -12.61
CA VAL A 51 7.27 4.47 -12.22
C VAL A 51 6.22 4.60 -11.11
N THR A 52 6.47 5.43 -10.10
CA THR A 52 5.52 5.66 -9.00
C THR A 52 4.21 6.28 -9.49
N ALA A 53 4.29 7.30 -10.36
CA ALA A 53 3.12 7.91 -10.97
C ALA A 53 2.34 6.93 -11.86
N PHE A 54 3.05 6.09 -12.63
CA PHE A 54 2.46 5.05 -13.46
C PHE A 54 1.73 4.00 -12.62
N LEU A 55 2.33 3.52 -11.53
CA LEU A 55 1.70 2.61 -10.57
C LEU A 55 0.42 3.21 -9.99
N PHE A 56 0.45 4.49 -9.62
CA PHE A 56 -0.71 5.21 -9.12
C PHE A 56 -1.84 5.26 -10.16
N TRP A 57 -1.49 5.66 -11.40
CA TRP A 57 -2.43 5.70 -12.51
C TRP A 57 -3.04 4.32 -12.82
N ALA A 58 -2.21 3.27 -12.85
CA ALA A 58 -2.64 1.90 -13.07
C ALA A 58 -3.59 1.40 -11.97
N ALA A 59 -3.29 1.70 -10.70
CA ALA A 59 -4.16 1.38 -9.57
C ALA A 59 -5.54 2.07 -9.71
N PHE A 60 -5.56 3.35 -10.08
CA PHE A 60 -6.81 4.08 -10.33
C PHE A 60 -7.61 3.50 -11.50
N LYS A 61 -6.94 3.14 -12.60
CA LYS A 61 -7.60 2.50 -13.75
C LYS A 61 -8.20 1.16 -13.38
N LEU A 62 -7.49 0.33 -12.62
CA LEU A 62 -7.96 -0.99 -12.21
C LEU A 62 -9.14 -0.91 -11.22
N GLN A 63 -9.15 0.10 -10.33
CA GLN A 63 -10.26 0.32 -9.41
C GLN A 63 -11.59 0.60 -10.13
N SER A 64 -11.54 1.20 -11.32
CA SER A 64 -12.75 1.50 -12.12
C SER A 64 -13.44 0.25 -12.69
N HIS A 65 -12.74 -0.89 -12.76
CA HIS A 65 -13.29 -2.14 -13.30
C HIS A 65 -13.98 -3.02 -12.25
N ARG A 66 -14.27 -2.51 -11.04
CA ARG A 66 -15.13 -3.23 -10.10
C ARG A 66 -16.55 -3.27 -10.67
N SER A 67 -16.86 -4.39 -11.31
CA SER A 67 -18.07 -4.70 -12.05
C SER A 67 -19.33 -4.15 -11.39
N GLN A 68 -20.15 -3.46 -12.18
CA GLN A 68 -21.52 -3.10 -11.80
C GLN A 68 -22.22 -4.34 -11.25
N THR A 69 -22.84 -4.20 -10.08
CA THR A 69 -23.54 -5.28 -9.38
C THR A 69 -24.71 -5.75 -10.26
N LYS A 70 -24.51 -6.85 -10.99
CA LYS A 70 -25.55 -7.46 -11.81
C LYS A 70 -26.53 -8.17 -10.89
N ILE A 71 -27.69 -7.56 -10.65
CA ILE A 71 -28.81 -8.24 -9.99
C ILE A 71 -29.30 -9.30 -10.98
N ILE A 72 -29.09 -10.57 -10.64
CA ILE A 72 -29.60 -11.69 -11.42
C ILE A 72 -30.95 -12.05 -10.81
N HIS A 73 -32.02 -11.69 -11.51
CA HIS A 73 -33.35 -12.17 -11.16
C HIS A 73 -33.46 -13.61 -11.64
N ALA A 74 -33.65 -14.55 -10.71
CA ALA A 74 -33.96 -15.92 -11.08
C ALA A 74 -35.43 -15.97 -11.54
N GLU A 75 -35.67 -16.38 -12.78
CA GLU A 75 -37.02 -16.72 -13.22
C GLU A 75 -37.46 -17.99 -12.48
N ARG A 76 -38.53 -17.84 -11.68
CA ARG A 76 -39.00 -18.81 -10.69
C ARG A 76 -39.43 -20.17 -11.28
N TYR A 77 -39.83 -20.21 -12.54
CA TYR A 77 -40.28 -21.43 -13.22
C TYR A 77 -39.66 -21.48 -14.62
N SER A 78 -39.17 -22.65 -15.05
CA SER A 78 -39.09 -22.89 -16.49
C SER A 78 -40.50 -22.85 -17.08
N LYS A 79 -40.63 -22.59 -18.39
CA LYS A 79 -41.94 -22.54 -19.07
C LYS A 79 -42.81 -23.77 -18.79
N ASP A 80 -42.19 -24.90 -18.43
CA ASP A 80 -42.83 -26.20 -18.24
C ASP A 80 -43.39 -26.46 -16.83
N PHE A 81 -43.03 -25.69 -15.79
CA PHE A 81 -43.40 -26.00 -14.38
C PHE A 81 -44.11 -24.87 -13.62
N LYS A 82 -44.81 -23.99 -14.33
CA LYS A 82 -45.49 -22.78 -13.82
C LYS A 82 -46.52 -23.00 -12.68
N TYR A 83 -47.00 -24.22 -12.46
CA TYR A 83 -48.22 -24.49 -11.69
C TYR A 83 -48.03 -25.22 -10.35
N ARG A 84 -46.82 -25.29 -9.78
CA ARG A 84 -46.62 -25.85 -8.43
C ARG A 84 -46.82 -24.76 -7.35
N PRO A 85 -47.58 -25.02 -6.26
CA PRO A 85 -47.88 -24.01 -5.25
C PRO A 85 -46.63 -23.64 -4.42
N ALA A 86 -46.04 -22.51 -4.82
CA ALA A 86 -45.21 -21.49 -4.16
C ALA A 86 -44.14 -21.85 -3.09
N ALA A 87 -42.87 -21.75 -3.48
CA ALA A 87 -41.81 -21.13 -2.65
C ALA A 87 -41.59 -19.68 -3.11
N SER A 88 -41.43 -18.70 -2.21
CA SER A 88 -41.33 -17.25 -2.52
C SER A 88 -40.23 -16.91 -3.56
N PRO A 89 -40.33 -15.79 -4.32
CA PRO A 89 -39.34 -15.49 -5.36
C PRO A 89 -38.05 -15.09 -4.65
N VAL A 90 -36.92 -15.61 -5.11
CA VAL A 90 -35.63 -15.36 -4.48
C VAL A 90 -34.79 -14.46 -5.37
N ILE A 91 -34.35 -13.33 -4.83
CA ILE A 91 -33.43 -12.40 -5.50
C ILE A 91 -32.02 -12.72 -5.02
N THR A 92 -31.11 -12.96 -5.96
CA THR A 92 -29.68 -13.06 -5.68
C THR A 92 -28.98 -11.76 -6.06
N GLU A 93 -28.43 -11.07 -5.07
CA GLU A 93 -27.62 -9.87 -5.25
C GLU A 93 -26.13 -10.23 -5.06
N ARG A 94 -25.28 -9.87 -6.03
CA ARG A 94 -23.82 -9.88 -5.82
C ARG A 94 -23.39 -8.51 -5.31
N LEU A 95 -22.97 -8.45 -4.05
CA LEU A 95 -22.49 -7.22 -3.44
C LEU A 95 -21.07 -6.89 -3.92
N LYS A 96 -20.64 -5.64 -3.75
CA LYS A 96 -19.29 -5.15 -4.15
C LYS A 96 -18.15 -5.94 -3.51
N ASP A 97 -18.44 -6.63 -2.41
CA ASP A 97 -17.50 -7.47 -1.65
C ASP A 97 -17.41 -8.91 -2.20
N GLY A 98 -18.11 -9.22 -3.29
CA GLY A 98 -18.14 -10.57 -3.90
C GLY A 98 -19.10 -11.54 -3.22
N VAL A 99 -19.68 -11.17 -2.07
CA VAL A 99 -20.66 -11.96 -1.33
C VAL A 99 -22.00 -11.98 -2.07
N VAL A 100 -22.59 -13.17 -2.22
CA VAL A 100 -23.94 -13.36 -2.75
C VAL A 100 -24.93 -13.26 -1.60
N ARG A 101 -25.83 -12.27 -1.64
CA ARG A 101 -26.95 -12.14 -0.71
C ARG A 101 -28.23 -12.65 -1.35
N LEU A 102 -28.93 -13.52 -0.63
CA LEU A 102 -30.27 -14.02 -0.98
C LEU A 102 -31.30 -13.18 -0.21
N ARG A 103 -32.24 -12.56 -0.92
CA ARG A 103 -33.39 -11.88 -0.31
C ARG A 103 -34.70 -12.47 -0.84
N GLY A 104 -35.68 -12.64 0.03
CA GLY A 104 -37.05 -12.94 -0.37
C GLY A 104 -37.68 -11.69 -1.01
N ALA A 105 -38.30 -11.85 -2.17
CA ALA A 105 -39.02 -10.76 -2.83
C ALA A 105 -40.45 -10.67 -2.28
N TYR A 106 -40.87 -9.46 -1.90
CA TYR A 106 -42.26 -9.11 -1.59
C TYR A 106 -42.79 -8.21 -2.72
N PHE A 107 -44.01 -8.49 -3.20
CA PHE A 107 -44.76 -7.64 -4.12
C PHE A 107 -45.73 -6.77 -3.34
#